data_AF-A0A4Q3ERW1-F1
#
_entry.id   AF-A0A4Q3ERW1-F1
#
_cell.length_a   1.000
_cell.length_b   1.000
_cell.length_c   1.000
_cell.angle_alpha   90.00
_cell.angle_beta   90.00
_cell.angle_gamma   90.00
#
_symmetry.space_group_name_H-M   'P 1'
#
loop_
_entity.id
_entity.type
_entity.pdbx_description
1 polymer ?
#
loop_
_entity_poly.entity_id
_entity_poly.type
_entity_poly.pdbx_seq_one_letter_code
_entity_poly.pdbx_strand_id
1 'polypeptide(L)'
;YNEAEEMKKYLIETLSIPENAIIMEPHARHTTTNMRNCARLIYQYKIPFDKPFLTSTTKSQSYYITNMTARCMKELHYVPYKIGERLSDTNQEFYPVKEALQINADEPLDP
;
A
#
# COMPACT_ATOMS: atom_id res chain seq x y z
N TYR A 1 -5.24 -8.13 -17.90
CA TYR A 1 -4.69 -8.86 -16.75
C TYR A 1 -4.45 -7.85 -15.65
N ASN A 2 -5.07 -8.02 -14.49
CA ASN A 2 -4.94 -7.13 -13.34
C ASN A 2 -4.54 -7.97 -12.11
N GLU A 3 -3.37 -7.69 -11.53
CA GLU A 3 -2.84 -8.47 -10.41
C GLU A 3 -3.75 -8.42 -9.17
N ALA A 4 -4.32 -7.24 -8.86
CA ALA A 4 -5.19 -7.07 -7.71
C ALA A 4 -6.49 -7.89 -7.82
N GLU A 5 -7.03 -8.01 -9.04
CA GLU A 5 -8.20 -8.85 -9.30
C GLU A 5 -7.89 -10.35 -9.08
N GLU A 6 -6.76 -10.82 -9.57
CA GLU A 6 -6.34 -12.22 -9.39
C GLU A 6 -6.01 -12.54 -7.92
N MET A 7 -5.38 -11.60 -7.20
CA MET A 7 -5.17 -11.74 -5.75
C MET A 7 -6.48 -11.80 -4.97
N LYS A 8 -7.47 -10.98 -5.33
CA LYS A 8 -8.81 -11.02 -4.71
C LYS A 8 -9.47 -12.37 -4.94
N LYS A 9 -9.44 -12.91 -6.16
CA LYS A 9 -9.96 -14.26 -6.48
C LYS A 9 -9.29 -15.32 -5.62
N TYR A 10 -7.95 -15.31 -5.53
CA TYR A 10 -7.21 -16.25 -4.70
C TYR A 10 -7.60 -16.19 -3.21
N LEU A 11 -7.72 -14.97 -2.65
CA LEU A 11 -8.15 -14.76 -1.27
C LEU A 11 -9.53 -15.36 -0.99
N ILE A 12 -10.48 -15.21 -1.92
CA ILE A 12 -11.85 -15.72 -1.77
C ILE A 12 -11.89 -17.23 -2.02
N GLU A 13 -11.45 -17.67 -3.18
CA GLU A 13 -11.66 -19.04 -3.69
C GLU A 13 -10.75 -20.06 -3.01
N THR A 14 -9.52 -19.66 -2.65
CA THR A 14 -8.53 -20.57 -2.05
C THR A 14 -8.44 -20.39 -0.54
N LEU A 15 -8.43 -19.15 -0.06
CA LEU A 15 -8.22 -18.85 1.37
C LEU A 15 -9.53 -18.60 2.14
N SER A 16 -10.69 -18.68 1.47
CA SER A 16 -12.02 -18.51 2.09
C SER A 16 -12.20 -17.17 2.82
N ILE A 17 -11.50 -16.13 2.39
CA ILE A 17 -11.66 -14.78 2.95
C ILE A 17 -12.98 -14.19 2.42
N PRO A 18 -13.86 -13.69 3.30
CA PRO A 18 -15.09 -13.04 2.89
C PRO A 18 -14.82 -11.85 1.96
N GLU A 19 -15.56 -11.74 0.85
CA GLU A 19 -15.37 -10.67 -0.13
C GLU A 19 -15.52 -9.26 0.49
N ASN A 20 -16.45 -9.10 1.44
CA ASN A 20 -16.68 -7.84 2.15
C ASN A 20 -15.54 -7.44 3.11
N ALA A 21 -14.56 -8.31 3.34
CA ALA A 21 -13.35 -8.03 4.09
C ALA A 21 -12.17 -7.61 3.18
N ILE A 22 -12.36 -7.57 1.85
CA ILE A 22 -11.32 -7.28 0.87
C ILE A 22 -11.60 -5.95 0.19
N ILE A 23 -10.63 -5.03 0.30
CA ILE A 23 -10.59 -3.80 -0.49
C ILE A 23 -9.56 -4.00 -1.60
N MET A 24 -9.98 -3.84 -2.86
CA MET A 24 -9.12 -3.97 -4.03
C MET A 24 -8.70 -2.59 -4.54
N GLU A 25 -7.40 -2.41 -4.81
CA GLU A 25 -6.85 -1.20 -5.40
C GLU A 25 -6.16 -1.57 -6.72
N PRO A 26 -6.80 -1.33 -7.89
CA PRO A 26 -6.31 -1.81 -9.18
C PRO A 26 -5.50 -0.77 -9.98
N HIS A 27 -5.28 0.43 -9.47
CA HIS A 27 -4.73 1.57 -10.23
C HIS A 27 -3.23 1.81 -9.99
N ALA A 28 -2.69 1.34 -8.87
CA ALA A 28 -1.26 1.47 -8.62
C ALA A 28 -0.41 0.74 -9.67
N ARG A 29 0.70 1.38 -10.04
CA ARG A 29 1.67 0.87 -11.03
C ARG A 29 3.03 0.51 -10.41
N HIS A 30 3.38 1.14 -9.29
CA HIS A 30 4.63 0.94 -8.58
C HIS A 30 4.39 0.73 -7.08
N THR A 31 5.40 0.22 -6.36
CA THR A 31 5.38 0.11 -4.89
C THR A 31 5.09 1.46 -4.21
N THR A 32 5.60 2.58 -4.76
CA THR A 32 5.32 3.95 -4.27
C THR A 32 3.82 4.28 -4.31
N THR A 33 3.17 4.04 -5.45
CA THR A 33 1.73 4.27 -5.62
C THR A 33 0.89 3.25 -4.85
N ASN A 34 1.34 2.00 -4.70
CA ASN A 34 0.69 1.00 -3.82
C ASN A 34 0.59 1.55 -2.39
N MET A 35 1.70 2.01 -1.84
CA MET A 35 1.75 2.52 -0.47
C MET A 35 0.90 3.79 -0.30
N ARG A 36 0.95 4.71 -1.27
CA ARG A 36 0.12 5.93 -1.25
C ARG A 36 -1.37 5.61 -1.34
N ASN A 37 -1.79 4.82 -2.33
CA ASN A 37 -3.19 4.52 -2.54
C ASN A 37 -3.75 3.74 -1.33
N CYS A 38 -2.99 2.81 -0.76
CA CYS A 38 -3.34 2.15 0.48
C CYS A 38 -3.53 3.15 1.63
N ALA A 39 -2.61 4.10 1.83
CA ALA A 39 -2.74 5.14 2.85
C ALA A 39 -4.03 5.99 2.65
N ARG A 40 -4.38 6.33 1.41
CA ARG A 40 -5.63 7.04 1.10
C ARG A 40 -6.88 6.21 1.43
N LEU A 41 -6.90 4.93 1.08
CA LEU A 41 -8.00 4.03 1.40
C LEU A 41 -8.21 3.90 2.92
N ILE A 42 -7.12 3.83 3.70
CA ILE A 42 -7.17 3.82 5.16
C ILE A 42 -7.94 5.04 5.69
N TYR A 43 -7.60 6.24 5.22
CA TYR A 43 -8.30 7.46 5.61
C TYR A 43 -9.74 7.51 5.09
N GLN A 44 -9.97 7.14 3.83
CA GLN A 44 -11.28 7.17 3.18
C GLN A 44 -12.29 6.28 3.91
N TYR A 45 -11.89 5.06 4.28
CA TYR A 45 -12.73 4.11 4.99
C TYR A 45 -12.67 4.25 6.52
N LYS A 46 -11.96 5.26 7.03
CA LYS A 46 -11.82 5.55 8.47
C LYS A 46 -11.32 4.33 9.26
N ILE A 47 -10.44 3.54 8.65
CA ILE A 47 -9.75 2.45 9.35
C ILE A 47 -8.85 3.11 10.41
N PRO A 48 -8.75 2.59 11.65
CA PRO A 48 -7.93 3.19 12.71
C PRO A 48 -6.47 3.40 12.28
N PHE A 49 -6.14 4.65 11.94
CA PHE A 49 -4.85 5.04 11.33
C PHE A 49 -3.73 5.20 12.37
N ASP A 50 -4.06 5.12 13.65
CA ASP A 50 -3.14 5.13 14.79
C ASP A 50 -2.56 3.73 15.10
N LYS A 51 -2.98 2.71 14.35
CA LYS A 51 -2.46 1.33 14.45
C LYS A 51 -1.51 1.01 13.30
N PRO A 52 -0.55 0.08 13.51
CA PRO A 52 0.30 -0.39 12.42
C PRO A 52 -0.50 -1.19 11.39
N PHE A 53 -0.14 -0.99 10.12
CA PHE A 53 -0.58 -1.79 8.99
C PHE A 53 0.57 -2.65 8.50
N LEU A 54 0.27 -3.78 7.89
CA LEU A 54 1.28 -4.74 7.45
C LEU A 54 1.38 -4.80 5.93
N THR A 55 2.57 -4.57 5.39
CA THR A 55 2.89 -5.04 4.04
C THR A 55 3.41 -6.47 4.12
N SER A 56 2.86 -7.36 3.29
CA SER A 56 3.28 -8.76 3.17
C SER A 56 3.67 -9.04 1.73
N THR A 57 4.96 -9.27 1.48
CA THR A 57 5.50 -9.51 0.12
C THR A 57 6.81 -10.28 0.16
N THR A 58 7.40 -10.55 -1.01
CA THR A 58 8.73 -11.15 -1.15
C THR A 58 9.79 -10.40 -0.34
N LYS A 59 10.84 -11.12 0.11
CA LYS A 59 11.92 -10.54 0.90
C LYS A 59 12.55 -9.30 0.25
N SER A 60 12.87 -9.36 -1.04
CA SER A 60 13.48 -8.24 -1.74
C SER A 60 12.58 -6.99 -1.70
N GLN A 61 11.29 -7.14 -1.98
CA GLN A 61 10.35 -6.01 -1.99
C GLN A 61 10.05 -5.49 -0.57
N SER A 62 9.98 -6.36 0.44
CA SER A 62 9.80 -5.95 1.85
C SER A 62 10.96 -5.05 2.32
N TYR A 63 12.20 -5.45 2.06
CA TYR A 63 13.37 -4.62 2.36
C TYR A 63 13.42 -3.35 1.50
N TYR A 64 12.92 -3.41 0.26
CA TYR A 64 12.80 -2.25 -0.62
C TYR A 64 11.84 -1.19 -0.07
N ILE A 65 10.67 -1.60 0.45
CA ILE A 65 9.67 -0.69 1.05
C ILE A 65 10.27 0.13 2.20
N THR A 66 11.18 -0.44 2.97
CA THR A 66 11.85 0.30 4.06
C THR A 66 12.81 1.39 3.57
N ASN A 67 13.34 1.25 2.35
CA ASN A 67 14.37 2.13 1.81
C ASN A 67 13.88 2.97 0.62
N MET A 68 12.56 3.16 0.50
CA MET A 68 11.95 3.79 -0.69
C MET A 68 11.93 5.34 -0.64
N THR A 69 12.44 5.97 0.42
CA THR A 69 12.38 7.44 0.61
C THR A 69 12.80 8.22 -0.63
N ALA A 70 13.99 7.95 -1.18
CA ALA A 70 14.50 8.67 -2.35
C ALA A 70 13.61 8.50 -3.60
N ARG A 71 13.04 7.30 -3.79
CA ARG A 71 12.12 7.04 -4.90
C ARG A 71 10.77 7.73 -4.71
N CYS A 72 10.24 7.72 -3.49
CA CYS A 72 9.01 8.46 -3.17
C CYS A 72 9.19 9.95 -3.44
N MET A 73 10.31 10.54 -3.00
CA MET A 73 10.61 11.95 -3.27
C MET A 73 10.74 12.25 -4.77
N LYS A 74 11.32 11.33 -5.55
CA LYS A 74 11.46 11.48 -7.00
C LYS A 74 10.13 11.37 -7.76
N GLU A 75 9.27 10.42 -7.37
CA GLU A 75 8.04 10.09 -8.11
C GLU A 75 6.80 10.83 -7.59
N LEU A 76 6.74 11.10 -6.28
CA LEU A 76 5.57 11.66 -5.59
C LEU A 76 5.84 13.01 -4.92
N HIS A 77 7.11 13.43 -4.81
CA HIS A 77 7.54 14.65 -4.08
C HIS A 77 7.34 14.63 -2.56
N TYR A 78 6.92 13.50 -1.99
CA TYR A 78 6.82 13.25 -0.56
C TYR A 78 6.91 11.74 -0.26
N VAL A 79 6.98 11.34 1.01
CA VAL A 79 6.91 9.94 1.43
C VAL A 79 5.48 9.62 1.92
N PRO A 80 4.73 8.68 1.31
CA PRO A 80 3.30 8.50 1.60
C PRO A 80 3.00 7.66 2.86
N TYR A 81 4.01 7.28 3.63
CA TYR A 81 3.86 6.46 4.84
C TYR A 81 5.06 6.66 5.76
N LYS A 82 4.92 6.22 7.02
CA LYS A 82 6.01 6.06 7.96
C LYS A 82 6.28 4.58 8.20
N ILE A 83 7.55 4.18 8.22
CA ILE A 83 7.94 2.79 8.54
C ILE A 83 7.74 2.51 10.04
N GLY A 84 7.18 1.33 10.34
CA GLY A 84 7.04 0.77 11.68
C GLY A 84 8.06 -0.35 11.96
N GLU A 85 7.70 -1.27 12.85
CA GLU A 85 8.56 -2.40 13.19
C GLU A 85 8.67 -3.41 12.04
N ARG A 86 9.82 -4.07 11.94
CA ARG A 86 9.99 -5.21 11.05
C ARG A 86 9.66 -6.49 11.78
N LEU A 87 8.68 -7.24 11.26
CA LEU A 87 8.21 -8.47 11.90
C LEU A 87 8.83 -9.73 11.29
N SER A 88 9.20 -9.70 10.01
CA SER A 88 9.93 -10.80 9.35
C SER A 88 10.65 -10.32 8.08
N ASP A 89 11.30 -11.25 7.38
CA ASP A 89 11.87 -10.97 6.06
C ASP A 89 10.82 -10.56 5.02
N THR A 90 9.56 -10.97 5.18
CA THR A 90 8.45 -10.72 4.24
C THR A 90 7.46 -9.68 4.72
N ASN A 91 7.55 -9.30 6.01
CA ASN A 91 6.54 -8.50 6.70
C ASN A 91 7.14 -7.25 7.33
N GLN A 92 6.64 -6.09 6.91
CA GLN A 92 7.06 -4.77 7.38
C GLN A 92 5.84 -3.97 7.81
N GLU A 93 5.86 -3.42 9.01
CA GLU A 93 4.83 -2.49 9.45
C GLU A 93 5.01 -1.12 8.80
N PHE A 94 3.89 -0.42 8.62
CA PHE A 94 3.85 0.98 8.25
C PHE A 94 2.66 1.68 8.89
N TYR A 95 2.71 3.01 8.90
CA TYR A 95 1.62 3.90 9.32
C TYR A 95 1.27 4.84 8.17
N PRO A 96 -0.01 5.06 7.87
CA PRO A 96 -0.43 6.04 6.87
C PRO A 96 -0.12 7.46 7.36
N VAL A 97 0.18 8.37 6.44
CA VAL A 97 0.43 9.79 6.78
C VAL A 97 -0.47 10.69 5.94
N LYS A 98 -0.85 11.86 6.48
CA LYS A 98 -1.85 12.75 5.86
C LYS A 98 -1.36 13.34 4.54
N GLU A 99 -0.05 13.45 4.37
CA GLU A 99 0.64 13.90 3.17
C GLU A 99 0.26 13.04 1.95
N ALA A 100 -0.13 11.77 2.15
CA ALA A 100 -0.62 10.90 1.08
C ALA A 100 -1.95 11.35 0.45
N LEU A 101 -2.71 12.24 1.09
CA LEU A 101 -4.00 12.75 0.58
C LEU A 101 -3.84 13.83 -0.50
N GLN A 102 -2.61 14.29 -0.75
CA GLN A 102 -2.34 15.29 -1.78
C GLN A 102 -2.54 14.68 -3.17
N ILE A 103 -3.25 15.40 -4.04
CA ILE A 103 -3.40 15.06 -5.46
C ILE A 103 -2.06 15.36 -6.17
N ASN A 104 -1.58 14.40 -6.95
CA ASN A 104 -0.38 14.51 -7.76
C ASN A 104 -0.76 14.68 -9.24
N ALA A 105 -0.67 15.93 -9.74
CA ALA A 105 -1.01 16.25 -11.13
C ALA A 105 -0.08 15.57 -12.16
N ASP A 106 1.13 15.17 -11.76
CA ASP A 106 2.10 14.50 -12.61
C ASP A 106 1.86 12.99 -12.72
N GLU A 107 0.89 12.45 -11.98
CA GLU A 107 0.50 11.05 -12.06
C GLU A 107 -0.91 10.89 -12.67
N PRO A 108 -1.03 10.53 -13.96
CA PRO A 108 -2.31 10.51 -14.68
C PRO A 108 -3.39 9.56 -14.15
N LEU A 109 -3.01 8.62 -13.28
CA LEU A 109 -3.91 7.63 -12.66
C LEU A 109 -4.02 7.85 -11.15
N ASP A 110 -3.67 9.04 -10.67
CA ASP A 110 -3.89 9.40 -9.28
C ASP A 110 -5.40 9.43 -8.99
N PRO A 111 -5.92 8.53 -8.13
CA PRO A 111 -7.36 8.42 -7.88
C PRO A 111 -7.90 9.57 -7.03
#